data_AF-A0A9K3GMM2-F1
#
_entry.id   AF-A0A9K3GMM2-F1
#
_cell.length_a   1.000
_cell.length_b   1.000
_cell.length_c   1.000
_cell.angle_alpha   90.00
_cell.angle_beta   90.00
_cell.angle_gamma   90.00
#
_symmetry.space_group_name_H-M   'P 1'
#
loop_
_entity.id
_entity.type
_entity.pdbx_description
1 polymer ?
#
loop_
_entity_poly.entity_id
_entity_poly.type
_entity_poly.pdbx_seq_one_letter_code
_entity_poly.pdbx_strand_id
1 'polypeptide(L)'
;QCAATGVSDAKQADVFQKVLEIFNALSAQDLLPFVETNLAAFLQCTVQHLNRDVEGFSDPTADNETPGALERFQSSCIEVLSLYVNQYSEDLGPYIQQIIQPVWQLLQTRKHQPRFDPVVVSGLDLLTALARSDHHTMFNNPQLLHSMCVDVAFPNLGLRRSDVETFEFDQEEWIRYHMLKADVSTRVASARNLIGALCANYETQITQEATAHSAHLQQLGAATPAASWRYQAASLSLTSAVAARQSTRSLGVTKVPDTMNMDSIVTQQVTPILTATPAACTSEDFPVHQQIVVCTALHFIAAMPSTP
;
A
#
# COMPACT_ATOMS: atom_id res chain seq x y z
N GLN A 1 18.47 18.15 -21.58
CA GLN A 1 19.85 18.45 -22.06
C GLN A 1 20.95 17.66 -21.34
N CYS A 2 20.68 16.89 -20.27
CA CYS A 2 21.73 16.17 -19.52
C CYS A 2 22.26 14.86 -20.13
N ALA A 3 21.55 14.26 -21.10
CA ALA A 3 21.97 13.01 -21.76
C ALA A 3 23.31 13.14 -22.54
N ALA A 4 23.82 14.35 -22.75
CA ALA A 4 25.03 14.62 -23.54
C ALA A 4 26.33 14.67 -22.72
N THR A 5 26.30 14.44 -21.40
CA THR A 5 27.42 14.83 -20.50
C THR A 5 28.32 13.70 -19.97
N GLY A 6 28.08 12.42 -20.33
CA GLY A 6 28.94 11.31 -19.89
C GLY A 6 29.00 11.08 -18.37
N VAL A 7 28.12 11.73 -17.60
CA VAL A 7 27.89 11.46 -16.18
C VAL A 7 27.13 10.15 -16.07
N SER A 8 27.56 9.23 -15.18
CA SER A 8 26.84 7.97 -15.00
C SER A 8 25.39 8.25 -14.62
N ASP A 9 24.49 7.51 -15.26
CA ASP A 9 23.05 7.59 -15.10
C ASP A 9 22.63 7.67 -13.62
N ALA A 10 23.22 6.84 -12.75
CA ALA A 10 23.02 6.88 -11.29
C ALA A 10 23.26 8.25 -10.64
N LYS A 11 24.37 8.93 -10.96
CA LYS A 11 24.68 10.26 -10.41
C LYS A 11 23.70 11.33 -10.91
N GLN A 12 23.16 11.15 -12.12
CA GLN A 12 22.13 12.06 -12.62
C GLN A 12 20.84 11.90 -11.81
N ALA A 13 20.40 10.67 -11.52
CA ALA A 13 19.21 10.48 -10.69
C ALA A 13 19.38 11.02 -9.28
N ASP A 14 20.55 10.87 -8.65
CA ASP A 14 20.78 11.43 -7.31
C ASP A 14 20.60 12.96 -7.30
N VAL A 15 21.15 13.66 -8.31
CA VAL A 15 20.98 15.11 -8.44
C VAL A 15 19.52 15.47 -8.71
N PHE A 16 18.87 14.78 -9.65
CA PHE A 16 17.46 15.02 -9.97
C PHE A 16 16.54 14.74 -8.78
N GLN A 17 16.81 13.68 -8.00
CA GLN A 17 16.10 13.36 -6.77
C GLN A 17 16.19 14.53 -5.79
N LYS A 18 17.40 15.06 -5.54
CA LYS A 18 17.57 16.21 -4.64
C LYS A 18 16.85 17.46 -5.12
N VAL A 19 16.84 17.71 -6.42
CA VAL A 19 16.07 18.82 -7.00
C VAL A 19 14.57 18.62 -6.78
N LEU A 20 14.05 17.41 -6.98
CA LEU A 20 12.64 17.10 -6.72
C LEU A 20 12.28 17.22 -5.24
N GLU A 21 13.14 16.78 -4.33
CA GLU A 21 12.92 16.93 -2.87
C GLU A 21 12.84 18.41 -2.46
N ILE A 22 13.78 19.23 -2.95
CA ILE A 22 13.77 20.69 -2.71
C ILE A 22 12.50 21.30 -3.29
N PHE A 23 12.15 20.91 -4.51
CA PHE A 23 10.95 21.40 -5.18
C PHE A 23 9.68 21.01 -4.43
N ASN A 24 9.58 19.76 -3.96
CA ASN A 24 8.46 19.28 -3.14
C ASN A 24 8.33 20.10 -1.86
N ALA A 25 9.45 20.38 -1.18
CA ALA A 25 9.47 21.19 0.03
C ALA A 25 9.03 22.64 -0.22
N LEU A 26 9.41 23.22 -1.36
CA LEU A 26 9.00 24.58 -1.74
C LEU A 26 7.51 24.65 -2.12
N SER A 27 7.03 23.66 -2.89
CA SER A 27 5.63 23.57 -3.30
C SER A 27 4.68 23.13 -2.19
N ALA A 28 5.19 22.70 -1.02
CA ALA A 28 4.36 22.25 0.09
C ALA A 28 3.68 23.41 0.86
N GLN A 29 4.19 24.64 0.71
CA GLN A 29 3.59 25.84 1.31
C GLN A 29 2.60 26.52 0.36
N ASP A 30 2.99 26.68 -0.91
CA ASP A 30 2.16 27.29 -1.94
C ASP A 30 2.66 26.89 -3.34
N LEU A 31 1.80 27.00 -4.35
CA LEU A 31 2.15 26.68 -5.72
C LEU A 31 3.16 27.71 -6.23
N LEU A 32 4.34 27.24 -6.62
CA LEU A 32 5.37 28.12 -7.16
C LEU A 32 4.87 28.80 -8.44
N PRO A 33 4.97 30.14 -8.58
CA PRO A 33 4.43 30.88 -9.75
C PRO A 33 4.98 30.39 -11.10
N PHE A 34 6.25 29.97 -11.12
CA PHE A 34 6.87 29.39 -12.30
C PHE A 34 6.18 28.08 -12.72
N VAL A 35 5.73 27.28 -11.75
CA VAL A 35 5.10 25.99 -11.99
C VAL A 35 3.66 26.17 -12.40
N GLU A 36 2.94 27.09 -11.80
CA GLU A 36 1.59 27.46 -12.23
C GLU A 36 1.57 27.79 -13.74
N THR A 37 2.56 28.56 -14.21
CA THR A 37 2.70 28.91 -15.63
C THR A 37 3.16 27.74 -16.52
N ASN A 38 3.84 26.74 -15.96
CA ASN A 38 4.47 25.63 -16.71
C ASN A 38 3.98 24.24 -16.27
N LEU A 39 2.79 24.16 -15.65
CA LEU A 39 2.32 22.97 -14.95
C LEU A 39 2.29 21.75 -15.86
N ALA A 40 1.78 21.92 -17.08
CA ALA A 40 1.73 20.89 -18.11
C ALA A 40 3.12 20.29 -18.41
N ALA A 41 4.11 21.16 -18.65
CA ALA A 41 5.46 20.73 -18.99
C ALA A 41 6.15 20.06 -17.81
N PHE A 42 5.91 20.58 -16.59
CA PHE A 42 6.42 19.99 -15.37
C PHE A 42 5.87 18.57 -15.15
N LEU A 43 4.55 18.40 -15.16
CA LEU A 43 3.90 17.10 -14.96
C LEU A 43 4.31 16.09 -16.03
N GLN A 44 4.34 16.50 -17.30
CA GLN A 44 4.79 15.64 -18.39
C GLN A 44 6.25 15.21 -18.21
N CYS A 45 7.13 16.12 -17.80
CA CYS A 45 8.53 15.79 -17.54
C CYS A 45 8.65 14.77 -16.40
N THR A 46 7.96 15.01 -15.27
CA THR A 46 7.97 14.09 -14.12
C THR A 46 7.47 12.69 -14.50
N VAL A 47 6.36 12.62 -15.24
CA VAL A 47 5.79 11.35 -15.73
C VAL A 47 6.73 10.63 -16.71
N GLN A 48 7.35 11.35 -17.65
CA GLN A 48 8.31 10.75 -18.59
C GLN A 48 9.52 10.14 -17.86
N HIS A 49 9.96 10.78 -16.78
CA HIS A 49 11.07 10.30 -15.97
C HIS A 49 10.70 9.13 -15.06
N LEU A 50 9.43 9.00 -14.67
CA LEU A 50 8.92 7.87 -13.88
C LEU A 50 9.02 6.54 -14.65
N ASN A 51 8.63 6.54 -15.93
CA ASN A 51 8.56 5.35 -16.79
C ASN A 51 9.85 5.03 -17.55
N ARG A 52 10.95 5.72 -17.25
CA ARG A 52 12.24 5.41 -17.86
C ARG A 52 12.75 4.12 -17.22
N ASP A 53 12.45 2.98 -17.86
CA ASP A 53 13.22 1.76 -17.67
C ASP A 53 14.60 2.03 -18.25
N VAL A 54 15.48 2.53 -17.41
CA VAL A 54 16.83 2.80 -17.86
C VAL A 54 17.64 1.52 -17.65
N GLU A 55 17.89 0.81 -18.73
CA GLU A 55 18.80 -0.36 -18.81
C GLU A 55 20.22 -0.07 -18.28
N GLY A 56 20.54 1.18 -17.91
CA GLY A 56 21.80 1.60 -17.27
C GLY A 56 21.73 1.91 -15.76
N PHE A 57 20.56 1.80 -15.11
CA PHE A 57 20.40 2.09 -13.67
C PHE A 57 20.30 0.85 -12.77
N SER A 58 19.99 -0.31 -13.35
CA SER A 58 20.03 -1.57 -12.61
C SER A 58 21.48 -1.91 -12.34
N ASP A 59 21.96 -1.59 -11.15
CA ASP A 59 23.26 -2.09 -10.68
C ASP A 59 23.12 -3.61 -10.49
N PRO A 60 23.81 -4.43 -11.29
CA PRO A 60 23.76 -5.90 -11.16
C PRO A 60 24.35 -6.38 -9.82
N THR A 61 24.99 -5.50 -9.06
CA THR A 61 25.50 -5.76 -7.71
C THR A 61 24.61 -5.21 -6.59
N ALA A 62 23.54 -4.47 -6.92
CA ALA A 62 22.59 -4.00 -5.93
C ALA A 62 21.89 -5.20 -5.27
N ASP A 63 21.88 -5.19 -3.94
CA ASP A 63 21.11 -6.17 -3.19
C ASP A 63 19.60 -5.99 -3.43
N ASN A 64 18.81 -6.99 -3.03
CA ASN A 64 17.35 -6.89 -3.14
C ASN A 64 16.72 -6.13 -1.96
N GLU A 65 17.55 -5.64 -1.03
CA GLU A 65 17.12 -5.07 0.26
C GLU A 65 17.08 -3.54 0.21
N THR A 66 18.12 -2.93 -0.34
CA THR A 66 18.37 -1.49 -0.31
C THR A 66 17.85 -0.84 -1.60
N PRO A 67 16.99 0.19 -1.50
CA PRO A 67 16.58 0.97 -2.67
C PRO A 67 17.78 1.63 -3.34
N GLY A 68 17.93 1.46 -4.66
CA GLY A 68 18.94 2.13 -5.47
C GLY A 68 18.57 3.57 -5.80
N ALA A 69 19.45 4.25 -6.55
CA ALA A 69 19.22 5.63 -6.98
C ALA A 69 17.94 5.77 -7.83
N LEU A 70 17.63 4.77 -8.66
CA LEU A 70 16.43 4.77 -9.48
C LEU A 70 15.16 4.65 -8.64
N GLU A 71 15.10 3.71 -7.71
CA GLU A 71 13.91 3.52 -6.85
C GLU A 71 13.64 4.75 -6.00
N ARG A 72 14.69 5.39 -5.46
CA ARG A 72 14.54 6.64 -4.70
C ARG A 72 14.03 7.77 -5.58
N PHE A 73 14.61 7.93 -6.78
CA PHE A 73 14.17 8.94 -7.73
C PHE A 73 12.71 8.73 -8.16
N GLN A 74 12.32 7.49 -8.47
CA GLN A 74 10.94 7.13 -8.82
C GLN A 74 9.98 7.43 -7.64
N SER A 75 10.37 7.10 -6.40
CA SER A 75 9.59 7.47 -5.20
C SER A 75 9.39 8.98 -5.10
N SER A 76 10.46 9.78 -5.22
CA SER A 76 10.37 11.24 -5.14
C SER A 76 9.51 11.84 -6.25
N CYS A 77 9.53 11.29 -7.47
CA CYS A 77 8.61 11.68 -8.53
C CYS A 77 7.15 11.45 -8.11
N ILE A 78 6.83 10.28 -7.54
CA ILE A 78 5.48 9.95 -7.11
C ILE A 78 5.03 10.80 -5.91
N GLU A 79 5.93 11.09 -4.97
CA GLU A 79 5.67 11.95 -3.82
C GLU A 79 5.31 13.38 -4.25
N VAL A 80 6.04 13.94 -5.22
CA VAL A 80 5.70 15.23 -5.83
C VAL A 80 4.33 15.17 -6.48
N LEU A 81 4.04 14.14 -7.29
CA LEU A 81 2.71 13.99 -7.90
C LEU A 81 1.61 13.88 -6.83
N SER A 82 1.90 13.22 -5.70
CA SER A 82 0.98 13.07 -4.58
C SER A 82 0.71 14.39 -3.88
N LEU A 83 1.73 15.21 -3.66
CA LEU A 83 1.56 16.56 -3.12
C LEU A 83 0.61 17.38 -4.00
N TYR A 84 0.85 17.35 -5.31
CA TYR A 84 0.05 18.08 -6.28
C TYR A 84 -1.41 17.60 -6.30
N VAL A 85 -1.65 16.30 -6.28
CA VAL A 85 -3.01 15.74 -6.17
C VAL A 85 -3.72 16.18 -4.88
N ASN A 86 -3.00 16.27 -3.76
CA ASN A 86 -3.61 16.63 -2.47
C ASN A 86 -3.85 18.14 -2.29
N GLN A 87 -2.97 19.00 -2.82
CA GLN A 87 -3.02 20.44 -2.58
C GLN A 87 -3.54 21.26 -3.76
N TYR A 88 -3.37 20.76 -4.98
CA TYR A 88 -3.64 21.51 -6.23
C TYR A 88 -4.54 20.70 -7.18
N SER A 89 -5.51 19.96 -6.63
CA SER A 89 -6.37 19.05 -7.39
C SER A 89 -7.16 19.74 -8.50
N GLU A 90 -7.55 21.00 -8.30
CA GLU A 90 -8.38 21.76 -9.24
C GLU A 90 -7.70 21.92 -10.62
N ASP A 91 -6.40 22.20 -10.65
CA ASP A 91 -5.63 22.42 -11.88
C ASP A 91 -5.19 21.12 -12.56
N LEU A 92 -5.33 19.98 -11.87
CA LEU A 92 -4.78 18.70 -12.34
C LEU A 92 -5.72 17.87 -13.19
N GLY A 93 -7.02 18.19 -13.22
CA GLY A 93 -8.04 17.39 -13.92
C GLY A 93 -7.62 16.85 -15.30
N PRO A 94 -7.08 17.69 -16.22
CA PRO A 94 -6.65 17.25 -17.55
C PRO A 94 -5.46 16.25 -17.55
N TYR A 95 -4.68 16.21 -16.47
CA TYR A 95 -3.43 15.45 -16.37
C TYR A 95 -3.57 14.17 -15.56
N ILE A 96 -4.64 14.00 -14.78
CA ILE A 96 -4.83 12.84 -13.87
C ILE A 96 -4.66 11.49 -14.58
N GLN A 97 -5.25 11.32 -15.77
CA GLN A 97 -5.11 10.09 -16.55
C GLN A 97 -3.67 9.83 -16.99
N GLN A 98 -2.92 10.89 -17.31
CA GLN A 98 -1.51 10.80 -17.70
C GLN A 98 -0.60 10.49 -16.50
N ILE A 99 -1.05 10.78 -15.27
CA ILE A 99 -0.33 10.47 -14.03
C ILE A 99 -0.61 9.03 -13.61
N ILE A 100 -1.87 8.61 -13.57
CA ILE A 100 -2.24 7.32 -12.99
C ILE A 100 -1.73 6.13 -13.80
N GLN A 101 -1.81 6.18 -15.13
CA GLN A 101 -1.52 5.03 -15.98
C GLN A 101 -0.04 4.60 -15.86
N PRO A 102 0.94 5.52 -15.91
CA PRO A 102 2.34 5.24 -15.59
C PRO A 102 2.57 4.64 -14.21
N VAL A 103 2.00 5.24 -13.17
CA VAL A 103 2.17 4.77 -11.78
C VAL A 103 1.59 3.38 -11.61
N TRP A 104 0.43 3.13 -12.20
CA TRP A 104 -0.21 1.82 -12.17
C TRP A 104 0.62 0.74 -12.87
N GLN A 105 1.13 1.03 -14.08
CA GLN A 105 2.03 0.12 -14.80
C GLN A 105 3.31 -0.14 -14.00
N LEU A 106 3.85 0.89 -13.34
CA LEU A 106 4.99 0.75 -12.47
C LEU A 106 4.68 -0.22 -11.31
N LEU A 107 3.55 -0.07 -10.63
CA LEU A 107 3.15 -0.95 -9.53
C LEU A 107 2.95 -2.42 -9.97
N GLN A 108 2.44 -2.66 -11.19
CA GLN A 108 2.28 -4.01 -11.73
C GLN A 108 3.60 -4.71 -12.06
N THR A 109 4.65 -3.94 -12.39
CA THR A 109 5.95 -4.50 -12.80
C THR A 109 6.90 -4.72 -11.62
N ARG A 110 6.72 -4.00 -10.51
CA ARG A 110 7.63 -4.03 -9.35
C ARG A 110 7.34 -5.24 -8.46
N LYS A 111 8.36 -6.08 -8.24
CA LYS A 111 8.28 -7.32 -7.45
C LYS A 111 8.18 -7.03 -5.94
N HIS A 112 7.92 -8.08 -5.15
CA HIS A 112 7.83 -8.02 -3.68
C HIS A 112 9.17 -7.79 -2.94
N GLN A 113 10.23 -7.36 -3.63
CA GLN A 113 11.56 -7.13 -3.03
C GLN A 113 11.57 -5.84 -2.21
N PRO A 114 12.20 -5.81 -1.01
CA PRO A 114 12.25 -4.63 -0.14
C PRO A 114 12.82 -3.37 -0.80
N ARG A 115 13.78 -3.49 -1.73
CA ARG A 115 14.32 -2.33 -2.47
C ARG A 115 13.26 -1.49 -3.20
N PHE A 116 12.13 -2.09 -3.58
CA PHE A 116 11.05 -1.42 -4.29
C PHE A 116 10.01 -0.81 -3.33
N ASP A 117 10.17 -0.95 -2.02
CA ASP A 117 9.22 -0.47 -1.02
C ASP A 117 8.92 1.02 -1.15
N PRO A 118 9.91 1.93 -1.31
CA PRO A 118 9.62 3.36 -1.46
C PRO A 118 8.69 3.65 -2.65
N VAL A 119 8.98 3.03 -3.80
CA VAL A 119 8.18 3.21 -5.02
C VAL A 119 6.76 2.67 -4.84
N VAL A 120 6.63 1.48 -4.24
CA VAL A 120 5.32 0.84 -4.07
C VAL A 120 4.47 1.55 -3.03
N VAL A 121 5.07 1.94 -1.90
CA VAL A 121 4.41 2.72 -0.85
C VAL A 121 3.92 4.06 -1.40
N SER A 122 4.82 4.84 -2.02
CA SER A 122 4.47 6.14 -2.60
C SER A 122 3.41 6.00 -3.70
N GLY A 123 3.48 4.95 -4.52
CA GLY A 123 2.47 4.68 -5.55
C GLY A 123 1.09 4.35 -4.98
N LEU A 124 1.02 3.50 -3.95
CA LEU A 124 -0.22 3.18 -3.26
C LEU A 124 -0.81 4.40 -2.55
N ASP A 125 0.03 5.25 -1.97
CA ASP A 125 -0.39 6.48 -1.29
C ASP A 125 -0.90 7.53 -2.30
N LEU A 126 -0.28 7.65 -3.48
CA LEU A 126 -0.81 8.48 -4.59
C LEU A 126 -2.20 8.00 -5.03
N LEU A 127 -2.36 6.70 -5.25
CA LEU A 127 -3.66 6.13 -5.62
C LEU A 127 -4.71 6.36 -4.53
N THR A 128 -4.30 6.31 -3.25
CA THR A 128 -5.15 6.61 -2.10
C THR A 128 -5.59 8.07 -2.12
N ALA A 129 -4.68 9.01 -2.40
CA ALA A 129 -5.00 10.43 -2.54
C ALA A 129 -6.00 10.67 -3.68
N LEU A 130 -5.78 10.06 -4.85
CA LEU A 130 -6.69 10.13 -6.00
C LEU A 130 -8.08 9.59 -5.66
N ALA A 131 -8.16 8.44 -4.99
CA ALA A 131 -9.42 7.84 -4.57
C ALA A 131 -10.23 8.70 -3.58
N ARG A 132 -9.56 9.61 -2.86
CA ARG A 132 -10.19 10.58 -1.92
C ARG A 132 -10.52 11.93 -2.55
N SER A 133 -9.87 12.27 -3.65
CA SER A 133 -10.07 13.52 -4.38
C SER A 133 -11.35 13.50 -5.24
N ASP A 134 -11.75 14.66 -5.76
CA ASP A 134 -12.86 14.79 -6.72
C ASP A 134 -12.64 14.01 -8.02
N HIS A 135 -11.38 13.63 -8.30
CA HIS A 135 -11.00 12.82 -9.45
C HIS A 135 -11.31 11.33 -9.29
N HIS A 136 -11.84 10.90 -8.13
CA HIS A 136 -12.14 9.49 -7.86
C HIS A 136 -13.00 8.83 -8.96
N THR A 137 -13.85 9.60 -9.65
CA THR A 137 -14.73 9.12 -10.72
C THR A 137 -14.01 8.37 -11.85
N MET A 138 -12.70 8.57 -12.01
CA MET A 138 -11.85 7.76 -12.90
C MET A 138 -11.90 6.25 -12.58
N PHE A 139 -12.12 5.89 -11.32
CA PHE A 139 -12.26 4.52 -10.85
C PHE A 139 -13.68 3.93 -11.09
N ASN A 140 -14.60 4.69 -11.70
CA ASN A 140 -15.92 4.18 -12.10
C ASN A 140 -15.83 3.07 -13.16
N ASN A 141 -14.71 2.94 -13.86
CA ASN A 141 -14.50 1.84 -14.80
C ASN A 141 -14.33 0.52 -14.03
N PRO A 142 -15.25 -0.46 -14.15
CA PRO A 142 -15.18 -1.71 -13.39
C PRO A 142 -13.91 -2.51 -13.65
N GLN A 143 -13.37 -2.46 -14.87
CA GLN A 143 -12.14 -3.19 -15.23
C GLN A 143 -10.91 -2.57 -14.54
N LEU A 144 -10.85 -1.24 -14.51
CA LEU A 144 -9.78 -0.52 -13.83
C LEU A 144 -9.86 -0.77 -12.31
N LEU A 145 -11.06 -0.68 -11.73
CA LEU A 145 -11.29 -0.92 -10.31
C LEU A 145 -10.89 -2.35 -9.91
N HIS A 146 -11.31 -3.34 -10.70
CA HIS A 146 -10.94 -4.74 -10.51
C HIS A 146 -9.42 -4.94 -10.53
N SER A 147 -8.74 -4.44 -11.56
CA SER A 147 -7.28 -4.57 -11.66
C SER A 147 -6.56 -3.83 -10.52
N MET A 148 -7.05 -2.66 -10.10
CA MET A 148 -6.46 -1.95 -8.98
C MET A 148 -6.59 -2.71 -7.66
N CYS A 149 -7.65 -3.49 -7.49
CA CYS A 149 -7.82 -4.35 -6.33
C CYS A 149 -6.93 -5.59 -6.42
N VAL A 150 -7.09 -6.37 -7.49
CA VAL A 150 -6.52 -7.72 -7.61
C VAL A 150 -5.03 -7.69 -7.97
N ASP A 151 -4.61 -6.78 -8.84
CA ASP A 151 -3.23 -6.74 -9.34
C ASP A 151 -2.33 -5.81 -8.51
N VAL A 152 -2.91 -4.84 -7.79
CA VAL A 152 -2.15 -3.81 -7.08
C VAL A 152 -2.37 -3.86 -5.57
N ALA A 153 -3.60 -3.69 -5.07
CA ALA A 153 -3.84 -3.56 -3.64
C ALA A 153 -3.67 -4.88 -2.87
N PHE A 154 -4.39 -5.94 -3.28
CA PHE A 154 -4.43 -7.21 -2.55
C PHE A 154 -3.07 -7.92 -2.45
N PRO A 155 -2.21 -7.95 -3.49
CA PRO A 155 -0.89 -8.56 -3.40
C PRO A 155 0.02 -7.89 -2.36
N ASN A 156 -0.23 -6.61 -2.04
CA ASN A 156 0.55 -5.85 -1.07
C ASN A 156 0.03 -5.95 0.38
N LEU A 157 -1.03 -6.74 0.64
CA LEU A 157 -1.51 -7.05 2.00
C LEU A 157 -0.80 -8.24 2.65
N GLY A 158 -0.09 -9.05 1.86
CA GLY A 158 0.59 -10.24 2.36
C GLY A 158 1.87 -9.91 3.12
N LEU A 159 2.08 -10.58 4.25
CA LEU A 159 3.33 -10.48 5.00
C LEU A 159 4.49 -11.14 4.25
N ARG A 160 5.61 -10.43 4.19
CA ARG A 160 6.84 -10.87 3.54
C ARG A 160 7.79 -11.48 4.56
N ARG A 161 8.87 -12.06 4.06
CA ARG A 161 9.91 -12.63 4.92
C ARG A 161 10.55 -11.56 5.81
N SER A 162 10.84 -10.38 5.25
CA SER A 162 11.36 -9.24 6.02
C SER A 162 10.41 -8.82 7.14
N ASP A 163 9.09 -8.85 6.91
CA ASP A 163 8.10 -8.52 7.94
C ASP A 163 8.09 -9.57 9.08
N VAL A 164 8.33 -10.84 8.76
CA VAL A 164 8.50 -11.90 9.77
C VAL A 164 9.80 -11.71 10.54
N GLU A 165 10.90 -11.44 9.83
CA GLU A 165 12.21 -11.20 10.46
C GLU A 165 12.14 -10.01 11.42
N THR A 166 11.48 -8.90 11.05
CA THR A 166 11.23 -7.79 11.99
C THR A 166 10.47 -8.26 13.22
N PHE A 167 9.44 -9.11 13.08
CA PHE A 167 8.76 -9.66 14.25
C PHE A 167 9.65 -10.58 15.10
N GLU A 168 10.54 -11.36 14.47
CA GLU A 168 11.48 -12.25 15.17
C GLU A 168 12.53 -11.48 15.98
N PHE A 169 13.01 -10.35 15.45
CA PHE A 169 14.10 -9.58 16.05
C PHE A 169 13.63 -8.38 16.90
N ASP A 170 12.53 -7.73 16.54
CA ASP A 170 11.96 -6.57 17.24
C ASP A 170 10.42 -6.55 17.14
N GLN A 171 9.78 -7.26 18.06
CA GLN A 171 8.32 -7.34 18.15
C GLN A 171 7.65 -5.98 18.39
N GLU A 172 8.29 -5.07 19.14
CA GLU A 172 7.72 -3.77 19.45
C GLU A 172 7.66 -2.91 18.18
N GLU A 173 8.74 -2.91 17.39
CA GLU A 173 8.79 -2.24 16.11
C GLU A 173 7.75 -2.81 15.13
N TRP A 174 7.61 -4.14 15.08
CA TRP A 174 6.59 -4.76 14.24
C TRP A 174 5.17 -4.32 14.63
N ILE A 175 4.83 -4.35 15.93
CA ILE A 175 3.52 -3.89 16.43
C ILE A 175 3.31 -2.43 16.07
N ARG A 176 4.34 -1.59 16.25
CA ARG A 176 4.30 -0.17 15.94
C ARG A 176 3.97 0.09 14.48
N TYR A 177 4.57 -0.64 13.53
CA TYR A 177 4.33 -0.39 12.10
C TYR A 177 3.11 -1.10 11.52
N HIS A 178 2.79 -2.30 11.99
CA HIS A 178 1.73 -3.13 11.39
C HIS A 178 0.37 -2.97 12.06
N MET A 179 0.34 -2.75 13.38
CA MET A 179 -0.89 -2.71 14.18
C MET A 179 -1.24 -1.30 14.63
N LEU A 180 -0.24 -0.53 15.07
CA LEU A 180 -0.43 0.86 15.42
C LEU A 180 -0.30 1.67 14.12
N LYS A 181 -1.17 2.67 13.91
CA LYS A 181 -1.07 3.57 12.75
C LYS A 181 0.15 4.49 12.94
N ALA A 182 1.36 3.94 12.89
CA ALA A 182 2.60 4.70 12.99
C ALA A 182 2.84 5.52 11.73
N ASP A 183 3.65 6.58 11.89
CA ASP A 183 3.94 7.55 10.83
C ASP A 183 4.80 6.97 9.69
N VAL A 184 5.32 5.74 9.84
CA VAL A 184 6.07 5.04 8.79
C VAL A 184 5.10 4.16 7.99
N SER A 185 4.84 4.54 6.75
CA SER A 185 4.01 3.76 5.82
C SER A 185 4.72 2.47 5.38
N THR A 186 4.16 1.32 5.77
CA THR A 186 4.52 0.02 5.20
C THR A 186 3.65 -0.28 3.98
N ARG A 187 4.06 -1.20 3.10
CA ARG A 187 3.23 -1.65 1.97
C ARG A 187 1.84 -2.11 2.43
N VAL A 188 1.78 -2.85 3.53
CA VAL A 188 0.52 -3.35 4.11
C VAL A 188 -0.33 -2.17 4.60
N ALA A 189 0.27 -1.16 5.24
CA ALA A 189 -0.46 0.04 5.64
C ALA A 189 -1.00 0.82 4.43
N SER A 190 -0.17 1.09 3.41
CA SER A 190 -0.58 1.82 2.21
C SER A 190 -1.64 1.07 1.40
N ALA A 191 -1.54 -0.27 1.28
CA ALA A 191 -2.55 -1.09 0.62
C ALA A 191 -3.90 -1.06 1.37
N ARG A 192 -3.87 -1.17 2.71
CA ARG A 192 -5.09 -1.04 3.54
C ARG A 192 -5.71 0.34 3.38
N ASN A 193 -4.90 1.40 3.36
CA ASN A 193 -5.36 2.78 3.18
C ASN A 193 -6.03 2.98 1.82
N LEU A 194 -5.45 2.41 0.76
CA LEU A 194 -6.02 2.45 -0.59
C LEU A 194 -7.38 1.74 -0.64
N ILE A 195 -7.48 0.53 -0.09
CA ILE A 195 -8.74 -0.23 -0.04
C ILE A 195 -9.80 0.57 0.72
N GLY A 196 -9.46 1.12 1.88
CA GLY A 196 -10.35 1.96 2.66
C GLY A 196 -10.81 3.22 1.90
N ALA A 197 -9.91 3.86 1.17
CA ALA A 197 -10.24 5.03 0.33
C ALA A 197 -11.18 4.66 -0.83
N LEU A 198 -10.93 3.55 -1.53
CA LEU A 198 -11.82 3.06 -2.58
C LEU A 198 -13.18 2.66 -2.02
N CYS A 199 -13.23 2.05 -0.84
CA CYS A 199 -14.47 1.68 -0.16
C CYS A 199 -15.39 2.88 0.14
N ALA A 200 -14.85 4.09 0.31
CA ALA A 200 -15.64 5.29 0.57
C ALA A 200 -16.58 5.65 -0.59
N ASN A 201 -16.16 5.38 -1.83
CA ASN A 201 -16.91 5.71 -3.05
C ASN A 201 -17.48 4.47 -3.78
N TYR A 202 -16.85 3.30 -3.61
CA TYR A 202 -17.13 2.07 -4.37
C TYR A 202 -17.44 0.87 -3.45
N GLU A 203 -18.16 1.13 -2.35
CA GLU A 203 -18.40 0.16 -1.28
C GLU A 203 -18.83 -1.23 -1.78
N THR A 204 -19.89 -1.29 -2.58
CA THR A 204 -20.48 -2.56 -3.02
C THR A 204 -19.50 -3.38 -3.86
N GLN A 205 -18.87 -2.74 -4.85
CA GLN A 205 -17.95 -3.41 -5.77
C GLN A 205 -16.70 -3.92 -5.03
N ILE A 206 -16.08 -3.07 -4.20
CA ILE A 206 -14.87 -3.43 -3.46
C ILE A 206 -15.16 -4.54 -2.43
N THR A 207 -16.31 -4.47 -1.75
CA THR A 207 -16.67 -5.49 -0.76
C THR A 207 -16.93 -6.84 -1.42
N GLN A 208 -17.53 -6.88 -2.61
CA GLN A 208 -17.71 -8.10 -3.39
C GLN A 208 -16.38 -8.72 -3.82
N GLU A 209 -15.48 -7.92 -4.40
CA GLU A 209 -14.14 -8.36 -4.81
C GLU A 209 -13.30 -8.85 -3.63
N ALA A 210 -13.33 -8.12 -2.52
CA ALA A 210 -12.61 -8.50 -1.31
C ALA A 210 -13.15 -9.79 -0.68
N THR A 211 -14.48 -10.00 -0.70
CA THR A 211 -15.10 -11.24 -0.21
C THR A 211 -14.69 -12.43 -1.07
N ALA A 212 -14.72 -12.28 -2.40
CA ALA A 212 -14.28 -13.31 -3.33
C ALA A 212 -12.79 -13.64 -3.15
N HIS A 213 -11.94 -12.63 -3.01
CA HIS A 213 -10.51 -12.81 -2.80
C HIS A 213 -10.19 -13.44 -1.43
N SER A 214 -10.89 -13.03 -0.36
CA SER A 214 -10.77 -13.63 0.96
C SER A 214 -11.12 -15.12 0.95
N ALA A 215 -12.21 -15.51 0.25
CA ALA A 215 -12.56 -16.92 0.07
C ALA A 215 -11.48 -17.69 -0.72
N HIS A 216 -10.90 -17.07 -1.75
CA HIS A 216 -9.80 -17.67 -2.50
C HIS A 216 -8.55 -17.91 -1.62
N LEU A 217 -8.16 -16.92 -0.79
CA LEU A 217 -7.04 -17.06 0.15
C LEU A 217 -7.28 -18.20 1.15
N GLN A 218 -8.51 -18.36 1.66
CA GLN A 218 -8.85 -19.47 2.55
C GLN A 218 -8.71 -20.83 1.85
N GLN A 219 -9.13 -20.95 0.59
CA GLN A 219 -8.97 -22.17 -0.20
C GLN A 219 -7.48 -22.52 -0.41
N LEU A 220 -6.64 -21.51 -0.72
CA LEU A 220 -5.19 -21.69 -0.84
C LEU A 220 -4.56 -22.12 0.49
N GLY A 221 -5.02 -21.54 1.60
CA GLY A 221 -4.57 -21.90 2.94
C GLY A 221 -4.95 -23.33 3.34
N ALA A 222 -6.12 -23.82 2.91
CA ALA A 222 -6.52 -25.21 3.12
C ALA A 222 -5.69 -26.19 2.25
N ALA A 223 -5.35 -25.78 1.02
CA ALA A 223 -4.52 -26.59 0.12
C ALA A 223 -3.04 -26.65 0.54
N THR A 224 -2.54 -25.62 1.26
CA THR A 224 -1.14 -25.52 1.68
C THR A 224 -1.01 -25.29 3.19
N PRO A 225 -1.16 -26.32 4.03
CA PRO A 225 -1.15 -26.17 5.49
C PRO A 225 0.10 -25.47 6.05
N ALA A 226 1.28 -25.74 5.47
CA ALA A 226 2.54 -25.14 5.92
C ALA A 226 2.62 -23.61 5.71
N ALA A 227 1.95 -23.08 4.68
CA ALA A 227 1.91 -21.66 4.35
C ALA A 227 0.56 -21.00 4.72
N SER A 228 -0.35 -21.75 5.35
CA SER A 228 -1.72 -21.34 5.66
C SER A 228 -1.78 -20.02 6.43
N TRP A 229 -0.82 -19.82 7.35
CA TRP A 229 -0.69 -18.63 8.17
C TRP A 229 -0.59 -17.33 7.36
N ARG A 230 0.09 -17.36 6.19
CA ARG A 230 0.26 -16.17 5.33
C ARG A 230 -1.05 -15.75 4.71
N TYR A 231 -1.79 -16.75 4.22
CA TYR A 231 -3.10 -16.55 3.61
C TYR A 231 -4.14 -16.12 4.65
N GLN A 232 -4.07 -16.67 5.87
CA GLN A 232 -4.91 -16.25 6.99
C GLN A 232 -4.64 -14.80 7.40
N ALA A 233 -3.38 -14.41 7.59
CA ALA A 233 -3.00 -13.03 7.91
C ALA A 233 -3.44 -12.03 6.83
N ALA A 234 -3.19 -12.36 5.55
CA ALA A 234 -3.61 -11.52 4.43
C ALA A 234 -5.14 -11.39 4.35
N SER A 235 -5.87 -12.48 4.56
CA SER A 235 -7.34 -12.51 4.53
C SER A 235 -7.95 -11.68 5.67
N LEU A 236 -7.39 -11.76 6.88
CA LEU A 236 -7.79 -10.91 8.01
C LEU A 236 -7.48 -9.43 7.76
N SER A 237 -6.30 -9.13 7.21
CA SER A 237 -5.90 -7.75 6.86
C SER A 237 -6.85 -7.14 5.82
N LEU A 238 -7.20 -7.91 4.78
CA LEU A 238 -8.16 -7.51 3.76
C LEU A 238 -9.55 -7.26 4.36
N THR A 239 -10.03 -8.21 5.16
CA THR A 239 -11.34 -8.11 5.81
C THR A 239 -11.39 -6.90 6.74
N SER A 240 -10.33 -6.65 7.51
CA SER A 240 -10.20 -5.48 8.37
C SER A 240 -10.26 -4.17 7.59
N ALA A 241 -9.59 -4.09 6.43
CA ALA A 241 -9.56 -2.89 5.60
C ALA A 241 -10.95 -2.53 5.04
N VAL A 242 -11.75 -3.54 4.68
CA VAL A 242 -13.08 -3.35 4.10
C VAL A 242 -14.17 -3.14 5.16
N ALA A 243 -14.00 -3.77 6.33
CA ALA A 243 -14.94 -3.67 7.44
C ALA A 243 -14.91 -2.29 8.13
N ALA A 244 -13.77 -1.60 8.14
CA ALA A 244 -13.59 -0.33 8.82
C ALA A 244 -14.20 0.87 8.04
N ARG A 245 -15.52 1.11 8.16
CA ARG A 245 -16.20 2.24 7.46
C ARG A 245 -15.98 3.57 8.13
N GLN A 246 -16.20 3.60 9.43
CA GLN A 246 -15.97 4.75 10.27
C GLN A 246 -15.20 4.26 11.48
N SER A 247 -14.08 4.90 11.77
CA SER A 247 -13.30 4.58 12.96
C SER A 247 -12.97 5.86 13.73
N THR A 248 -12.90 5.74 15.04
CA THR A 248 -12.41 6.80 15.92
C THR A 248 -11.20 6.28 16.69
N ARG A 249 -10.32 7.19 17.13
CA ARG A 249 -9.13 6.81 17.91
C ARG A 249 -9.50 6.15 19.25
N SER A 250 -10.65 6.49 19.83
CA SER A 250 -11.08 5.99 21.15
C SER A 250 -11.97 4.74 21.10
N LEU A 251 -12.77 4.55 20.04
CA LEU A 251 -13.76 3.45 19.96
C LEU A 251 -13.46 2.41 18.87
N GLY A 252 -12.35 2.56 18.13
CA GLY A 252 -12.08 1.67 16.99
C GLY A 252 -13.12 1.87 15.87
N VAL A 253 -13.46 0.81 15.16
CA VAL A 253 -14.48 0.78 14.11
C VAL A 253 -15.86 0.91 14.74
N THR A 254 -16.63 1.87 14.25
CA THR A 254 -17.97 2.23 14.73
C THR A 254 -19.08 1.82 13.76
N LYS A 255 -18.74 1.63 12.48
CA LYS A 255 -19.66 1.18 11.43
C LYS A 255 -18.96 0.18 10.52
N VAL A 256 -19.69 -0.87 10.17
CA VAL A 256 -19.31 -1.97 9.26
C VAL A 256 -20.30 -1.95 8.09
N PRO A 257 -19.91 -2.36 6.86
CA PRO A 257 -20.85 -2.42 5.75
C PRO A 257 -21.95 -3.48 6.00
N ASP A 258 -23.20 -3.16 5.63
CA ASP A 258 -24.37 -4.02 5.87
C ASP A 258 -24.30 -5.36 5.11
N THR A 259 -23.49 -5.40 4.06
CA THR A 259 -23.24 -6.60 3.24
C THR A 259 -22.34 -7.62 3.94
N MET A 260 -21.70 -7.25 5.05
CA MET A 260 -20.74 -8.08 5.75
C MET A 260 -21.32 -8.66 7.04
N ASN A 261 -21.31 -10.00 7.15
CA ASN A 261 -21.71 -10.70 8.36
C ASN A 261 -20.51 -10.90 9.30
N MET A 262 -20.41 -10.03 10.31
CA MET A 262 -19.31 -10.06 11.29
C MET A 262 -19.29 -11.34 12.12
N ASP A 263 -20.45 -11.87 12.53
CA ASP A 263 -20.52 -13.10 13.32
C ASP A 263 -19.97 -14.30 12.53
N SER A 264 -20.31 -14.38 11.25
CA SER A 264 -19.78 -15.40 10.35
C SER A 264 -18.27 -15.27 10.17
N ILE A 265 -17.76 -14.05 10.01
CA ILE A 265 -16.31 -13.80 9.87
C ILE A 265 -15.57 -14.18 11.14
N VAL A 266 -16.06 -13.77 12.31
CA VAL A 266 -15.45 -14.12 13.60
C VAL A 266 -15.47 -15.63 13.81
N THR A 267 -16.59 -16.29 13.50
CA THR A 267 -16.72 -17.75 13.67
C THR A 267 -15.83 -18.53 12.70
N GLN A 268 -15.74 -18.10 11.43
CA GLN A 268 -15.04 -18.85 10.38
C GLN A 268 -13.55 -18.52 10.28
N GLN A 269 -13.14 -17.27 10.53
CA GLN A 269 -11.76 -16.83 10.37
C GLN A 269 -11.03 -16.69 11.71
N VAL A 270 -11.65 -16.04 12.69
CA VAL A 270 -10.96 -15.60 13.92
C VAL A 270 -10.95 -16.68 15.00
N THR A 271 -12.10 -17.31 15.24
CA THR A 271 -12.27 -18.33 16.28
C THR A 271 -11.29 -19.48 16.11
N PRO A 272 -11.13 -20.09 14.91
CA PRO A 272 -10.19 -21.20 14.74
C PRO A 272 -8.74 -20.82 15.07
N ILE A 273 -8.34 -19.58 14.78
CA ILE A 273 -7.00 -19.06 15.09
C ILE A 273 -6.78 -18.99 16.61
N LEU A 274 -7.75 -18.46 17.34
CA LEU A 274 -7.65 -18.27 18.79
C LEU A 274 -7.82 -19.56 19.59
N THR A 275 -8.60 -20.52 19.09
CA THR A 275 -8.80 -21.81 19.76
C THR A 275 -7.76 -22.85 19.40
N ALA A 276 -6.98 -22.65 18.34
CA ALA A 276 -5.90 -23.55 17.95
C ALA A 276 -4.66 -23.44 18.86
N THR A 277 -4.63 -22.46 19.78
CA THR A 277 -3.54 -22.28 20.75
C THR A 277 -3.54 -23.42 21.76
N PRO A 278 -2.51 -24.29 21.84
CA PRO A 278 -2.44 -25.33 22.85
C PRO A 278 -2.26 -24.69 24.23
N ALA A 279 -3.09 -25.07 25.21
CA ALA A 279 -3.04 -24.56 26.59
C ALA A 279 -1.73 -24.85 27.37
N ALA A 280 -0.72 -25.45 26.72
CA ALA A 280 0.50 -25.96 27.34
C ALA A 280 1.81 -25.51 26.68
N CYS A 281 1.78 -24.64 25.65
CA CYS A 281 3.01 -24.15 25.02
C CYS A 281 3.58 -22.96 25.78
N THR A 282 4.79 -23.12 26.31
CA THR A 282 5.67 -22.01 26.69
C THR A 282 5.97 -21.13 25.48
N SER A 283 6.24 -19.84 25.67
CA SER A 283 6.45 -18.86 24.59
C SER A 283 7.56 -19.22 23.60
N GLU A 284 8.50 -20.10 24.00
CA GLU A 284 9.60 -20.58 23.17
C GLU A 284 9.19 -21.67 22.15
N ASP A 285 8.06 -22.37 22.38
CA ASP A 285 7.59 -23.47 21.51
C ASP A 285 6.52 -23.02 20.49
N PHE A 286 6.09 -21.76 20.56
CA PHE A 286 5.03 -21.26 19.70
C PHE A 286 5.63 -20.71 18.39
N PRO A 287 5.32 -21.29 17.22
CA PRO A 287 5.89 -20.83 15.95
C PRO A 287 5.62 -19.34 15.75
N VAL A 288 6.67 -18.58 15.38
CA VAL A 288 6.57 -17.12 15.17
C VAL A 288 5.45 -16.77 14.19
N HIS A 289 5.30 -17.56 13.14
CA HIS A 289 4.22 -17.43 12.16
C HIS A 289 2.82 -17.52 12.79
N GLN A 290 2.62 -18.37 13.80
CA GLN A 290 1.35 -18.44 14.51
C GLN A 290 1.17 -17.25 15.45
N GLN A 291 2.24 -16.78 16.11
CA GLN A 291 2.21 -15.58 16.96
C GLN A 291 1.70 -14.36 16.17
N ILE A 292 2.24 -14.14 14.97
CA ILE A 292 1.83 -13.07 14.05
C ILE A 292 0.32 -13.15 13.71
N VAL A 293 -0.17 -14.36 13.40
CA VAL A 293 -1.59 -14.56 13.03
C VAL A 293 -2.50 -14.32 14.24
N VAL A 294 -2.10 -14.76 15.44
CA VAL A 294 -2.83 -14.49 16.69
C VAL A 294 -2.85 -12.99 16.98
N CYS A 295 -1.71 -12.29 16.88
CA CYS A 295 -1.65 -10.83 17.04
C CYS A 295 -2.59 -10.12 16.06
N THR A 296 -2.59 -10.55 14.79
CA THR A 296 -3.47 -9.98 13.74
C THR A 296 -4.95 -10.22 14.06
N ALA A 297 -5.30 -11.42 14.53
CA ALA A 297 -6.67 -11.78 14.94
C ALA A 297 -7.14 -10.97 16.17
N LEU A 298 -6.27 -10.79 17.17
CA LEU A 298 -6.56 -9.97 18.34
C LEU A 298 -6.73 -8.49 17.97
N HIS A 299 -5.90 -7.97 17.07
CA HIS A 299 -6.07 -6.62 16.55
C HIS A 299 -7.40 -6.43 15.83
N PHE A 300 -7.79 -7.42 15.01
CA PHE A 300 -9.08 -7.40 14.33
C PHE A 300 -10.23 -7.31 15.34
N ILE A 301 -10.26 -8.18 16.35
CA ILE A 301 -11.32 -8.13 17.39
C ILE A 301 -11.30 -6.79 18.13
N ALA A 302 -10.13 -6.32 18.56
CA ALA A 302 -10.01 -5.07 19.31
C ALA A 302 -10.41 -3.84 18.47
N ALA A 303 -10.24 -3.91 17.16
CA ALA A 303 -10.60 -2.83 16.24
C ALA A 303 -12.09 -2.85 15.86
N MET A 304 -12.75 -4.00 15.84
CA MET A 304 -14.15 -4.10 15.42
C MET A 304 -15.11 -3.64 16.51
N PRO A 305 -16.29 -3.10 16.15
CA PRO A 305 -17.30 -2.77 17.14
C PRO A 305 -17.65 -4.02 17.92
N SER A 306 -17.74 -3.90 19.25
CA SER A 306 -18.31 -4.95 20.08
C SER A 306 -19.72 -5.23 19.56
N THR A 307 -19.93 -6.43 19.03
CA THR A 307 -21.28 -6.88 18.71
C THR A 307 -22.11 -6.79 19.99
N PRO A 308 -23.31 -6.17 19.95
CA PRO A 308 -24.20 -6.12 21.10
C PRO A 308 -24.66 -7.51 21.53
#